data_AF-X0Y889-F1
#
_entry.id   AF-X0Y889-F1
#
_cell.length_a   1.000
_cell.length_b   1.000
_cell.length_c   1.000
_cell.angle_alpha   90.00
_cell.angle_beta   90.00
_cell.angle_gamma   90.00
#
_symmetry.space_group_name_H-M   'P 1'
#
loop_
_entity.id
_entity.type
_entity.pdbx_description
1 polymer ?
#
loop_
_entity_poly.entity_id
_entity_poly.type
_entity_poly.pdbx_seq_one_letter_code
_entity_poly.pdbx_strand_id
1 'polypeptide(L)'
;MAERTSPDSPTARGLDSRALDYTASIAFDRRLYRHDIAASIAHARMLARQGIIPGDDAKAIVRGLEEIRAEIEGGEFPFRRELEDIHLNIEVRLKEKIGEAAGRLHTARSRNDQIATDMRLYVMEA
;
A
#
# COMPACT_ATOMS: atom_id res chain seq x y z
N MET A 1 22.54 17.20 18.25
CA MET A 1 21.17 16.75 18.55
C MET A 1 20.53 16.41 17.22
N ALA A 2 20.36 15.13 16.91
CA ALA A 2 19.78 14.73 15.64
C ALA A 2 18.30 15.09 15.63
N GLU A 3 17.94 16.01 14.75
CA GLU A 3 16.59 16.42 14.44
C GLU A 3 15.82 15.16 14.01
N ARG A 4 14.95 14.66 14.89
CA ARG A 4 14.04 13.56 14.55
C ARG A 4 13.02 14.15 13.61
N THR A 5 13.29 14.07 12.31
CA THR A 5 12.29 14.31 11.27
C THR A 5 11.09 13.46 11.63
N SER A 6 9.99 14.13 11.97
CA SER A 6 8.71 13.50 12.27
C SER A 6 8.39 12.58 11.09
N PRO A 7 8.03 11.31 11.31
CA PRO A 7 7.68 10.44 10.20
C PRO A 7 6.54 11.07 9.41
N ASP A 8 6.67 11.12 8.08
CA ASP A 8 5.60 11.51 7.15
C ASP A 8 4.50 10.43 7.07
N SER A 9 4.25 9.76 8.20
CA SER A 9 3.19 8.79 8.38
C SER A 9 2.00 9.47 9.05
N PRO A 10 0.81 9.47 8.41
CA PRO A 10 -0.41 10.03 8.99
C PRO A 10 -0.79 9.37 10.31
N THR A 11 -0.39 8.11 10.51
CA THR A 11 -0.76 7.27 11.64
C THR A 11 0.33 7.20 12.71
N ALA A 12 1.62 7.33 12.34
CA ALA A 12 2.73 7.28 13.31
C ALA A 12 3.02 8.62 14.02
N ARG A 13 2.38 9.72 13.60
CA ARG A 13 2.68 11.07 14.12
C ARG A 13 2.34 11.19 15.61
N GLY A 14 3.37 11.38 16.44
CA GLY A 14 3.21 11.59 17.90
C GLY A 14 3.17 10.31 18.73
N LEU A 15 3.36 9.13 18.13
CA LEU A 15 3.50 7.87 18.86
C LEU A 15 4.88 7.76 19.53
N ASP A 16 4.89 7.17 20.72
CA ASP A 16 6.13 6.69 21.35
C ASP A 16 6.78 5.65 20.42
N SER A 17 8.10 5.70 20.26
CA SER A 17 8.83 4.78 19.39
C SER A 17 8.55 3.31 19.70
N ARG A 18 8.38 2.95 20.97
CA ARG A 18 8.08 1.57 21.37
C ARG A 18 6.67 1.14 20.96
N ALA A 19 5.72 2.08 20.94
CA ALA A 19 4.37 1.80 20.46
C ALA A 19 4.39 1.53 18.96
N LEU A 20 5.07 2.38 18.18
CA LEU A 20 5.27 2.16 16.74
C LEU A 20 5.99 0.82 16.48
N ASP A 21 7.02 0.51 17.28
CA ASP A 21 7.77 -0.74 17.15
C ASP A 21 6.92 -1.98 17.44
N TYR A 22 5.94 -1.84 18.32
CA TYR A 22 5.02 -2.91 18.67
C TYR A 22 3.91 -3.10 17.62
N THR A 23 3.42 -2.00 17.03
CA THR A 23 2.28 -2.05 16.08
C THR A 23 2.69 -2.25 14.63
N ALA A 24 3.91 -1.89 14.24
CA ALA A 24 4.37 -2.04 12.86
C ALA A 24 4.53 -3.51 12.46
N SER A 25 3.88 -3.90 11.37
CA SER A 25 3.88 -5.25 10.81
C SER A 25 4.79 -5.43 9.60
N ILE A 26 5.33 -4.34 9.04
CA ILE A 26 6.13 -4.34 7.80
C ILE A 26 7.31 -5.33 7.80
N ALA A 27 7.87 -5.61 8.97
CA ALA A 27 8.97 -6.57 9.13
C ALA A 27 8.60 -7.98 8.64
N PHE A 28 7.32 -8.36 8.73
CA PHE A 28 6.85 -9.69 8.34
C PHE A 28 5.77 -9.68 7.26
N ASP A 29 4.91 -8.65 7.19
CA ASP A 29 3.80 -8.60 6.23
C ASP A 29 4.25 -8.18 4.81
N ARG A 30 5.48 -7.68 4.65
CA ARG A 30 6.06 -7.35 3.33
C ARG A 30 5.99 -8.51 2.33
N ARG A 31 5.92 -9.76 2.81
CA ARG A 31 5.72 -10.96 1.98
C ARG A 31 4.38 -10.99 1.25
N LEU A 32 3.40 -10.20 1.69
CA LEU A 32 2.06 -10.12 1.11
C LEU A 32 2.01 -9.18 -0.10
N TYR A 33 3.10 -8.48 -0.46
CA TYR A 33 3.09 -7.45 -1.51
C TYR A 33 2.47 -7.89 -2.84
N ARG A 34 2.73 -9.13 -3.30
CA ARG A 34 2.17 -9.66 -4.55
C ARG A 34 0.65 -9.71 -4.51
N HIS A 35 0.11 -10.14 -3.36
CA HIS A 35 -1.30 -10.33 -3.12
C HIS A 35 -2.01 -8.99 -2.99
N ASP A 36 -1.44 -8.07 -2.21
CA ASP A 36 -1.97 -6.71 -2.07
C ASP A 36 -2.02 -5.98 -3.42
N ILE A 37 -0.95 -6.07 -4.21
CA ILE A 37 -0.89 -5.47 -5.55
C ILE A 37 -1.93 -6.10 -6.48
N ALA A 38 -2.03 -7.43 -6.52
CA ALA A 38 -2.98 -8.12 -7.38
C ALA A 38 -4.43 -7.78 -7.02
N ALA A 39 -4.77 -7.79 -5.72
CA ALA A 39 -6.08 -7.41 -5.21
C ALA A 39 -6.38 -5.93 -5.49
N SER A 40 -5.40 -5.05 -5.30
CA SER A 40 -5.52 -3.61 -5.58
C SER A 40 -5.74 -3.31 -7.07
N ILE A 41 -5.08 -4.03 -7.98
CA ILE A 41 -5.33 -3.93 -9.42
C ILE A 41 -6.75 -4.38 -9.76
N ALA A 42 -7.21 -5.49 -9.18
CA ALA A 42 -8.57 -5.98 -9.38
C ALA A 42 -9.61 -4.97 -8.88
N HIS A 43 -9.37 -4.36 -7.72
CA HIS A 43 -10.21 -3.33 -7.12
C HIS A 43 -10.27 -2.06 -7.98
N ALA A 44 -9.12 -1.52 -8.41
CA ALA A 44 -9.07 -0.33 -9.28
C ALA A 44 -9.84 -0.55 -10.59
N ARG A 45 -9.69 -1.73 -11.20
CA ARG A 45 -10.45 -2.11 -12.41
C ARG A 45 -11.96 -2.21 -12.13
N MET A 46 -12.35 -2.73 -10.96
CA MET A 46 -13.75 -2.80 -10.55
C MET A 46 -14.34 -1.40 -10.36
N LEU A 47 -13.65 -0.50 -9.64
CA LEU A 47 -14.11 0.88 -9.42
C LEU A 47 -14.37 1.61 -10.75
N ALA A 48 -13.49 1.47 -11.74
CA ALA A 48 -13.70 2.07 -13.06
C ALA A 48 -14.89 1.45 -13.81
N ARG A 49 -15.06 0.12 -13.75
CA ARG A 49 -16.22 -0.55 -14.37
C ARG A 49 -17.55 -0.10 -13.75
N GLN A 50 -17.55 0.24 -12.45
CA GLN A 50 -18.72 0.78 -11.76
C GLN A 50 -18.90 2.30 -11.97
N GLY A 51 -18.00 2.97 -12.69
CA GLY A 51 -18.04 4.41 -12.88
C GLY A 51 -17.72 5.22 -11.62
N ILE A 52 -17.15 4.60 -10.58
CA ILE A 52 -16.79 5.27 -9.32
C ILE A 52 -15.53 6.13 -9.49
N ILE A 53 -14.61 5.69 -10.34
CA ILE A 53 -13.38 6.44 -10.67
C ILE A 53 -13.22 6.55 -12.19
N PRO A 54 -12.58 7.62 -12.70
CA PRO A 54 -12.27 7.74 -14.12
C PRO A 54 -11.42 6.57 -14.64
N GLY A 55 -11.67 6.16 -15.89
CA GLY A 55 -10.92 5.07 -16.51
C GLY A 55 -9.42 5.36 -16.63
N ASP A 56 -9.04 6.62 -16.82
CA ASP A 56 -7.64 7.01 -16.90
C ASP A 56 -6.94 7.01 -15.53
N ASP A 57 -7.66 7.36 -14.45
CA ASP A 57 -7.16 7.21 -13.08
C ASP A 57 -6.92 5.73 -12.75
N ALA A 58 -7.85 4.85 -13.15
CA ALA A 58 -7.67 3.41 -12.97
C ALA A 58 -6.49 2.85 -13.76
N LYS A 59 -6.26 3.30 -15.00
CA LYS A 59 -5.07 2.93 -15.78
C LYS A 59 -3.79 3.41 -15.10
N ALA A 60 -3.77 4.64 -14.57
CA ALA A 60 -2.64 5.19 -13.84
C ALA A 60 -2.33 4.38 -12.57
N ILE A 61 -3.36 4.03 -11.79
CA ILE A 61 -3.25 3.16 -10.61
C ILE A 61 -2.66 1.80 -10.98
N VAL A 62 -3.22 1.13 -11.99
CA VAL A 62 -2.74 -0.20 -12.40
C VAL A 62 -1.28 -0.14 -12.84
N ARG A 63 -0.91 0.85 -13.67
CA ARG A 63 0.49 1.03 -14.09
C ARG A 63 1.42 1.29 -12.90
N GLY A 64 1.03 2.18 -12.00
CA GLY A 64 1.84 2.51 -10.81
C GLY A 64 2.03 1.31 -9.88
N LEU A 65 1.01 0.48 -9.69
CA LEU A 65 1.09 -0.75 -8.91
C LEU A 65 2.02 -1.80 -9.55
N GLU A 66 1.99 -1.91 -10.88
CA GLU A 66 2.90 -2.79 -11.64
C GLU A 66 4.36 -2.32 -11.54
N GLU A 67 4.61 -1.01 -11.62
CA GLU A 67 5.95 -0.43 -11.39
C GLU A 67 6.42 -0.69 -9.94
N ILE A 68 5.54 -0.54 -8.95
CA ILE A 68 5.86 -0.84 -7.55
C ILE A 68 6.21 -2.31 -7.37
N ARG A 69 5.49 -3.22 -8.03
CA ARG A 69 5.82 -4.65 -7.99
C ARG A 69 7.24 -4.90 -8.49
N ALA A 70 7.61 -4.27 -9.61
CA ALA A 70 8.95 -4.35 -10.17
C ALA A 70 10.02 -3.76 -9.23
N GLU A 71 9.73 -2.63 -8.57
CA GLU A 71 10.64 -2.04 -7.57
C GLU A 71 10.87 -2.98 -6.37
N ILE A 72 9.82 -3.65 -5.88
CA ILE A 72 9.94 -4.62 -4.77
C ILE A 72 10.75 -5.84 -5.22
N GLU A 73 10.47 -6.37 -6.41
CA GLU A 73 11.17 -7.53 -6.97
C GLU A 73 12.64 -7.24 -7.31
N GLY A 74 12.94 -6.00 -7.72
CA GLY A 74 14.30 -5.52 -7.97
C GLY A 74 15.07 -5.12 -6.71
N GLY A 75 14.42 -5.08 -5.54
CA GLY A 75 15.06 -4.63 -4.29
C GLY A 75 15.28 -3.12 -4.20
N GLU A 76 14.62 -2.33 -5.06
CA GLU A 76 14.71 -0.87 -5.11
C GLU A 76 13.61 -0.18 -4.28
N PHE A 77 12.58 -0.91 -3.87
CA PHE A 77 11.47 -0.35 -3.12
C PHE A 77 11.89 0.16 -1.73
N PRO A 78 11.64 1.44 -1.41
CA PRO A 78 12.06 2.05 -0.16
C PRO A 78 11.08 1.71 0.97
N PHE A 79 11.20 0.51 1.54
CA PHE A 79 10.40 0.13 2.70
C PHE A 79 10.62 1.09 3.87
N ARG A 80 9.54 1.73 4.31
CA ARG A 80 9.51 2.69 5.41
C ARG A 80 8.80 2.08 6.61
N ARG A 81 9.52 1.97 7.73
CA ARG A 81 9.00 1.40 8.98
C ARG A 81 7.89 2.26 9.56
N GLU A 82 8.04 3.57 9.42
CA GLU A 82 7.07 4.55 9.86
C GLU A 82 5.72 4.44 9.16
N LEU A 83 5.67 3.79 8.00
CA LEU A 83 4.43 3.48 7.29
C LEU A 83 3.78 2.17 7.77
N GLU A 84 4.17 1.65 8.93
CA GLU A 84 3.53 0.56 9.69
C GLU A 84 3.44 -0.80 9.00
N ASP A 85 2.74 -0.89 7.87
CA ASP A 85 2.40 -2.12 7.16
C ASP A 85 2.71 -2.04 5.65
N ILE A 86 2.58 -3.17 4.96
CA ILE A 86 2.82 -3.28 3.52
C ILE A 86 1.88 -2.40 2.71
N HIS A 87 0.59 -2.30 3.08
CA HIS A 87 -0.36 -1.61 2.22
C HIS A 87 -0.23 -0.09 2.30
N LEU A 88 0.14 0.49 3.45
CA LEU A 88 0.45 1.92 3.55
C LEU A 88 1.79 2.24 2.86
N ASN A 89 2.76 1.33 2.93
CA ASN A 89 3.99 1.43 2.12
C ASN A 89 3.67 1.55 0.61
N ILE A 90 2.82 0.65 0.10
CA ILE A 90 2.38 0.65 -1.31
C ILE A 90 1.54 1.89 -1.64
N GLU A 91 0.62 2.29 -0.76
CA GLU A 91 -0.25 3.45 -0.96
C GLU A 91 0.55 4.76 -1.09
N VAL A 92 1.48 5.00 -0.17
CA VAL A 92 2.34 6.20 -0.22
C VAL A 92 3.24 6.16 -1.44
N ARG A 93 3.85 5.00 -1.76
CA ARG A 93 4.66 4.87 -2.97
C ARG A 93 3.85 5.09 -4.24
N LEU A 94 2.60 4.64 -4.28
CA LEU A 94 1.70 4.88 -5.40
C LEU A 94 1.40 6.37 -5.54
N LYS A 95 1.11 7.06 -4.43
CA LYS A 95 0.89 8.51 -4.43
C LYS A 95 2.12 9.29 -4.92
N GLU A 96 3.33 8.90 -4.54
CA GLU A 96 4.57 9.50 -5.06
C GLU A 96 4.70 9.36 -6.58
N LYS A 97 4.24 8.22 -7.14
CA LYS A 97 4.34 7.94 -8.58
C LYS A 97 3.28 8.61 -9.42
N ILE A 98 2.03 8.63 -8.97
CA ILE A 98 0.88 9.03 -9.81
C ILE A 98 0.07 10.19 -9.25
N GLY A 99 0.47 10.74 -8.10
CA GLY A 99 -0.19 11.88 -7.45
C GLY A 99 -1.60 11.55 -6.96
N GLU A 100 -2.51 12.52 -7.14
CA GLU A 100 -3.88 12.48 -6.61
C GLU A 100 -4.71 11.27 -7.03
N ALA A 101 -4.43 10.68 -8.20
CA ALA A 101 -5.13 9.49 -8.67
C ALA A 101 -5.01 8.32 -7.67
N ALA A 102 -3.89 8.20 -6.95
CA ALA A 102 -3.65 7.13 -5.99
C ALA A 102 -4.70 7.07 -4.87
N GLY A 103 -5.16 8.23 -4.36
CA GLY A 103 -6.12 8.30 -3.25
C GLY A 103 -7.48 7.67 -3.57
N ARG A 104 -7.81 7.49 -4.85
CA ARG A 104 -9.06 6.87 -5.29
C ARG A 104 -9.06 5.35 -5.14
N LEU A 105 -7.89 4.72 -5.04
CA LEU A 105 -7.77 3.26 -4.89
C LEU A 105 -8.46 2.77 -3.61
N HIS A 106 -8.51 3.57 -2.54
CA HIS A 106 -9.13 3.16 -1.28
C HIS A 106 -10.63 3.49 -1.18
N THR A 107 -11.24 4.02 -2.24
CA THR A 107 -12.69 4.22 -2.27
C THR A 107 -13.41 2.87 -2.09
N ALA A 108 -14.36 2.85 -1.15
CA ALA A 108 -15.18 1.68 -0.80
C ALA A 108 -14.37 0.42 -0.38
N ARG A 109 -13.18 0.61 0.22
CA ARG A 109 -12.32 -0.47 0.72
C ARG A 109 -11.83 -0.15 2.13
N SER A 110 -11.88 -1.13 3.04
CA SER A 110 -11.29 -1.04 4.38
C SER A 110 -9.97 -1.81 4.42
N ARG A 111 -9.15 -1.53 5.43
CA ARG A 111 -7.94 -2.34 5.65
C ARG A 111 -8.31 -3.77 6.07
N ASN A 112 -9.46 -3.97 6.71
CA ASN A 112 -9.91 -5.28 7.20
C ASN A 112 -10.23 -6.28 6.07
N ASP A 113 -10.96 -5.86 5.03
CA ASP A 113 -11.24 -6.72 3.88
C ASP A 113 -10.01 -6.89 2.99
N GLN A 114 -9.17 -5.85 2.90
CA GLN A 114 -7.90 -5.91 2.18
C GLN A 114 -6.98 -6.99 2.77
N ILE A 115 -6.65 -6.92 4.06
CA ILE A 115 -5.76 -7.92 4.70
C ILE A 115 -6.36 -9.33 4.69
N ALA A 116 -7.69 -9.46 4.88
CA ALA A 116 -8.34 -10.76 4.81
C ALA A 116 -8.23 -11.39 3.41
N THR A 117 -8.34 -10.57 2.36
CA THR A 117 -8.15 -10.99 0.98
C THR A 117 -6.71 -11.40 0.73
N ASP A 118 -5.75 -10.57 1.12
CA ASP A 118 -4.32 -10.82 0.90
C ASP A 118 -3.87 -12.11 1.58
N MET A 119 -4.28 -12.31 2.83
CA MET A 119 -3.98 -13.53 3.60
C MET A 119 -4.59 -14.77 2.95
N ARG A 120 -5.83 -14.69 2.45
CA ARG A 120 -6.47 -15.81 1.76
C ARG A 120 -5.74 -16.17 0.47
N LEU A 121 -5.36 -15.18 -0.33
CA LEU A 121 -4.59 -15.42 -1.56
C LEU A 121 -3.21 -16.00 -1.25
N TYR A 122 -2.52 -15.46 -0.24
CA TYR A 122 -1.21 -15.94 0.20
C TYR A 122 -1.24 -17.41 0.62
N VAL A 123 -2.26 -17.82 1.39
CA VAL A 123 -2.42 -19.21 1.82
C VAL A 123 -2.83 -20.14 0.66
N MET A 124 -3.51 -19.63 -0.36
CA MET A 124 -3.87 -20.42 -1.54
C MET A 124 -2.69 -20.66 -2.49
N GLU A 125 -1.70 -19.76 -2.50
CA GLU A 125 -0.47 -19.91 -3.29
C GLU A 125 0.60 -20.78 -2.57
N ALA A 126 0.62 -20.76 -1.24
CA ALA A 126 1.58 -21.47 -0.39
C ALA A 126 1.38 -23.00 -0.34
#